data_AF-A0AAJ8KW90-F1
#
_entry.id   AF-A0AAJ8KW90-F1
#
_cell.length_a   1.000
_cell.length_b   1.000
_cell.length_c   1.000
_cell.angle_alpha   90.00
_cell.angle_beta   90.00
_cell.angle_gamma   90.00
#
_symmetry.space_group_name_H-M   'P 1'
#
loop_
_entity.id
_entity.type
_entity.pdbx_description
1 polymer ?
#
loop_
_entity_poly.entity_id
_entity_poly.type
_entity_poly.pdbx_seq_one_letter_code
_entity_poly.pdbx_strand_id
1 'polypeptide(L)'
;MTLISTILGFSAFGFGARCFQLGLQHRPIFDAPSGHLISTAVFGAVGYGAYHADKKQTALLAEKKKVLLERREKENLEWEATRGQAQGHAV
;
A
#
# COMPACT_ATOMS: atom_id res chain seq x y z
N MET A 1 -0.43 1.86 12.47
CA MET A 1 0.61 2.87 12.73
C MET A 1 1.25 3.46 11.47
N THR A 2 0.82 3.06 10.25
CA THR A 2 1.44 3.54 9.00
C THR A 2 0.95 4.91 8.55
N LEU A 3 -0.27 5.34 8.91
CA LEU A 3 -0.85 6.63 8.48
C LEU A 3 0.06 7.84 8.75
N ILE A 4 0.49 8.02 10.00
CA ILE A 4 1.33 9.16 10.38
C ILE A 4 2.67 9.11 9.64
N SER A 5 3.28 7.92 9.54
CA SER A 5 4.55 7.74 8.82
C SER A 5 4.41 8.07 7.32
N THR A 6 3.33 7.64 6.67
CA THR A 6 3.06 7.97 5.26
C THR A 6 2.87 9.47 5.07
N ILE A 7 2.06 10.12 5.90
CA ILE A 7 1.86 11.57 5.82
C ILE A 7 3.18 12.30 6.05
N LEU A 8 3.94 11.95 7.10
CA LEU A 8 5.21 12.60 7.41
C LEU A 8 6.26 12.38 6.32
N GLY A 9 6.35 11.18 5.75
CA GLY A 9 7.28 10.88 4.67
C GLY A 9 7.00 11.72 3.42
N PHE A 10 5.73 11.80 3.01
CA PHE A 10 5.35 12.64 1.87
C PHE A 10 5.49 14.13 2.18
N SER A 11 5.11 14.59 3.38
CA SER A 11 5.31 15.97 3.82
C SER A 11 6.79 16.37 3.79
N ALA A 12 7.68 15.52 4.32
CA ALA A 12 9.12 15.74 4.28
C ALA A 12 9.66 15.77 2.85
N PHE A 13 9.13 14.91 1.97
CA PHE A 13 9.44 14.96 0.55
C PHE A 13 9.00 16.29 -0.09
N GLY A 14 7.79 16.77 0.18
CA GLY A 14 7.30 18.05 -0.34
C GLY A 14 8.09 19.26 0.18
N PHE A 15 8.52 19.22 1.44
CA PHE A 15 9.44 20.20 2.00
C PHE A 15 10.79 20.17 1.27
N GLY A 16 11.38 18.99 1.13
CA GLY A 16 12.65 18.78 0.42
C GLY A 16 12.59 19.22 -1.04
N ALA A 17 11.50 18.91 -1.74
CA ALA A 17 11.27 19.35 -3.12
C ALA A 17 11.25 20.88 -3.25
N ARG A 18 10.65 21.58 -2.28
CA ARG A 18 10.68 23.05 -2.23
C ARG A 18 12.09 23.60 -1.97
N CYS A 19 12.82 23.01 -1.03
CA CYS A 19 14.22 23.36 -0.79
C CYS A 19 15.08 23.16 -2.04
N PHE A 20 14.88 22.04 -2.74
CA PHE A 20 15.58 21.72 -3.98
C PHE A 20 15.25 22.71 -5.10
N GLN A 21 13.96 23.08 -5.26
CA GLN A 21 13.54 24.11 -6.20
C GLN A 21 14.25 25.45 -5.96
N LEU A 22 14.34 25.90 -4.70
CA LEU A 22 15.01 27.15 -4.36
C LEU A 22 16.52 27.08 -4.61
N GLY A 23 17.15 25.94 -4.31
CA GLY A 23 18.54 25.68 -4.62
C GLY A 23 18.85 25.78 -6.12
N LEU A 24 17.99 25.21 -6.97
CA LEU A 24 18.11 25.33 -8.44
C LEU A 24 17.97 26.77 -8.92
N GLN A 25 17.19 27.61 -8.23
CA GLN A 25 17.03 29.02 -8.55
C GLN A 25 18.11 29.92 -7.94
N HIS A 26 19.14 29.34 -7.29
CA HIS A 26 20.15 30.07 -6.52
C HIS A 26 19.53 31.04 -5.48
N ARG A 27 18.35 30.71 -4.96
CA ARG A 27 17.68 31.46 -3.89
C ARG A 27 18.01 30.84 -2.52
N PRO A 28 17.92 31.61 -1.43
CA PRO A 28 18.05 31.06 -0.09
C PRO A 28 17.05 29.91 0.14
N ILE A 29 17.50 28.83 0.78
CA ILE A 29 16.72 27.58 0.93
C ILE A 29 15.44 27.77 1.74
N PHE A 30 15.38 28.80 2.60
CA PHE A 30 14.21 29.12 3.42
C PHE A 30 13.45 30.37 2.93
N ASP A 31 13.67 30.76 1.67
CA ASP A 31 12.97 31.90 1.06
C ASP A 31 11.47 31.58 0.88
N ALA A 32 10.63 32.58 1.17
CA ALA A 32 9.17 32.47 1.18
C ALA A 32 8.64 31.26 1.99
N PRO A 33 8.57 31.35 3.34
CA PRO A 33 8.16 30.23 4.22
C PRO A 33 6.75 29.69 3.92
N SER A 34 5.86 30.53 3.37
CA SER A 34 4.55 30.11 2.89
C SER A 34 4.64 29.04 1.79
N GLY A 35 5.65 29.10 0.92
CA GLY A 35 5.89 28.10 -0.13
C GLY A 35 6.25 26.73 0.42
N HIS A 36 7.03 26.68 1.51
CA HIS A 36 7.35 25.44 2.21
C HIS A 36 6.10 24.85 2.89
N LEU A 37 5.28 25.70 3.51
CA LEU A 37 4.05 25.25 4.15
C LEU A 37 3.08 24.66 3.12
N ILE A 38 2.91 25.34 1.98
CA ILE A 38 2.05 24.86 0.88
C ILE A 38 2.58 23.55 0.32
N SER A 39 3.87 23.44 0.00
CA SER A 39 4.43 22.19 -0.55
C SER A 39 4.30 21.04 0.42
N THR A 40 4.62 21.26 1.70
CA THR A 40 4.50 20.27 2.77
C THR A 40 3.04 19.81 2.91
N ALA A 41 2.08 20.74 2.92
CA ALA A 41 0.66 20.42 3.05
C ALA A 41 0.12 19.65 1.84
N VAL A 42 0.46 20.08 0.62
CA VAL A 42 0.01 19.41 -0.62
C VAL A 42 0.54 17.99 -0.68
N PHE A 43 1.84 17.78 -0.45
CA PHE A 43 2.40 16.43 -0.45
C PHE A 43 1.90 15.60 0.74
N GLY A 44 1.73 16.19 1.92
CA GLY A 44 1.09 15.52 3.06
C GLY A 44 -0.31 15.00 2.74
N ALA A 45 -1.12 15.78 2.02
CA ALA A 45 -2.43 15.36 1.53
C ALA A 45 -2.34 14.20 0.51
N VAL A 46 -1.33 14.22 -0.37
CA VAL A 46 -1.04 13.08 -1.26
C VAL A 46 -0.71 11.83 -0.45
N GLY A 47 0.12 11.94 0.60
CA GLY A 47 0.44 10.83 1.50
C GLY A 47 -0.80 10.26 2.22
N TYR A 48 -1.72 11.13 2.66
CA TYR A 48 -3.01 10.71 3.21
C TYR A 48 -3.83 9.91 2.19
N GLY A 49 -3.90 10.36 0.94
CA GLY A 49 -4.57 9.64 -0.15
C GLY A 49 -3.93 8.28 -0.42
N ALA A 50 -2.60 8.22 -0.48
CA ALA A 50 -1.84 6.99 -0.70
C ALA A 50 -2.12 5.94 0.39
N TYR A 51 -2.19 6.36 1.66
CA TYR A 51 -2.56 5.46 2.76
C TYR A 51 -3.95 4.84 2.58
N HIS A 52 -4.94 5.62 2.12
CA HIS A 52 -6.29 5.11 1.91
C HIS A 52 -6.37 4.17 0.72
N ALA A 53 -5.61 4.45 -0.35
CA ALA A 53 -5.50 3.56 -1.50
C ALA A 53 -4.90 2.21 -1.09
N ASP A 54 -3.77 2.22 -0.37
CA ASP A 54 -3.11 1.01 0.13
C ASP A 54 -4.01 0.17 1.03
N LYS A 55 -4.74 0.81 1.95
CA LYS A 55 -5.69 0.14 2.84
C LYS A 55 -6.80 -0.56 2.05
N LYS A 56 -7.34 0.08 1.01
CA LYS A 56 -8.35 -0.53 0.13
C LYS A 56 -7.78 -1.71 -0.65
N GLN A 57 -6.59 -1.56 -1.23
CA GLN A 57 -5.94 -2.62 -1.99
C GLN A 57 -5.63 -3.84 -1.12
N THR A 58 -5.11 -3.63 0.08
CA THR A 58 -4.80 -4.71 1.02
C THR A 58 -6.06 -5.45 1.46
N ALA A 59 -7.17 -4.73 1.71
CA ALA A 59 -8.44 -5.35 2.04
C ALA A 59 -8.97 -6.25 0.90
N LEU A 60 -8.91 -5.77 -0.34
CA LEU A 60 -9.31 -6.54 -1.52
C LEU A 60 -8.41 -7.77 -1.73
N LEU A 61 -7.10 -7.63 -1.57
CA LEU A 61 -6.17 -8.75 -1.67
C LEU A 61 -6.41 -9.81 -0.60
N ALA A 62 -6.72 -9.39 0.63
CA ALA A 62 -7.06 -10.30 1.73
C ALA A 62 -8.34 -11.09 1.43
N GLU A 63 -9.36 -10.45 0.88
CA GLU A 63 -10.59 -11.11 0.44
C GLU A 63 -10.32 -12.14 -0.67
N LYS A 64 -9.60 -11.73 -1.72
CA LYS A 64 -9.24 -12.65 -2.83
C LYS A 64 -8.41 -13.83 -2.33
N LYS A 65 -7.50 -13.61 -1.39
CA LYS A 65 -6.71 -14.67 -0.77
C LYS A 65 -7.59 -15.70 -0.05
N LYS A 66 -8.63 -15.26 0.67
CA LYS A 66 -9.58 -16.18 1.32
C LYS A 66 -10.29 -17.08 0.31
N VAL A 67 -10.83 -16.48 -0.77
CA VAL A 67 -11.49 -17.24 -1.84
C VAL A 67 -10.57 -18.27 -2.48
N LEU A 68 -9.30 -17.93 -2.70
CA LEU A 68 -8.32 -18.88 -3.26
C LEU A 68 -8.01 -20.03 -2.30
N LEU A 69 -7.97 -19.77 -0.99
CA LEU A 69 -7.74 -20.82 0.02
C LEU A 69 -8.94 -21.77 0.12
N GLU A 70 -10.17 -21.24 0.15
CA GLU A 70 -11.39 -22.07 0.17
C GLU A 70 -11.49 -22.99 -1.05
N ARG A 71 -11.09 -22.50 -2.23
CA ARG A 71 -11.05 -23.32 -3.45
C ARG A 71 -10.01 -24.43 -3.34
N ARG A 72 -8.82 -24.13 -2.82
CA ARG A 72 -7.77 -25.13 -2.60
C ARG A 72 -8.18 -26.19 -1.58
N GLU A 73 -8.87 -25.80 -0.52
CA GLU A 73 -9.39 -26.75 0.47
C GLU A 73 -10.41 -27.70 -0.17
N LYS A 74 -11.33 -27.18 -0.99
CA LYS A 74 -12.30 -28.01 -1.73
C LYS A 74 -11.61 -28.97 -2.70
N GLU A 75 -10.66 -28.49 -3.48
CA GLU A 75 -9.90 -29.32 -4.42
C GLU A 75 -9.14 -30.44 -3.69
N ASN A 76 -8.51 -30.13 -2.56
CA ASN A 76 -7.83 -31.15 -1.75
C ASN A 76 -8.80 -32.20 -1.20
N LEU A 77 -9.98 -31.79 -0.72
CA LEU A 77 -11.01 -32.72 -0.23
C LEU A 77 -11.53 -33.64 -1.35
N GLU A 78 -11.76 -33.09 -2.56
CA GLU A 78 -12.17 -33.85 -3.74
C GLU A 78 -11.08 -34.84 -4.19
N TRP A 79 -9.81 -34.43 -4.14
CA TRP A 79 -8.67 -35.28 -4.43
C TRP A 79 -8.53 -36.43 -3.44
N GLU A 80 -8.67 -36.17 -2.14
CA GLU A 80 -8.66 -37.18 -1.08
C GLU A 80 -9.80 -38.17 -1.23
N ALA A 81 -11.02 -37.70 -1.55
CA ALA A 81 -12.17 -38.56 -1.82
C ALA A 81 -11.93 -39.47 -3.04
N THR A 82 -11.36 -38.92 -4.11
CA THR A 82 -11.04 -39.68 -5.34
C THR A 82 -9.95 -40.73 -5.08
N ARG A 83 -8.90 -40.40 -4.29
CA ARG A 83 -7.86 -41.36 -3.88
C ARG A 83 -8.41 -42.46 -2.98
N GLY A 84 -9.30 -42.12 -2.05
CA GLY A 84 -9.95 -43.09 -1.17
C GLY A 84 -10.84 -44.08 -1.94
N GLN A 85 -11.59 -43.60 -2.93
CA GLN A 85 -12.37 -44.46 -3.84
C GLN A 85 -11.48 -45.37 -4.70
N ALA A 86 -10.37 -44.85 -5.23
CA ALA A 86 -9.42 -45.65 -6.00
C ALA A 86 -8.74 -46.75 -5.18
N GLN A 87 -8.48 -46.52 -3.88
CA GLN A 87 -7.95 -47.54 -2.97
C GLN A 87 -9.02 -48.57 -2.55
N GLY A 88 -10.28 -48.15 -2.37
CA GLY A 88 -11.38 -49.06 -2.04
C GLY A 88 -11.81 -49.99 -3.17
N HIS A 89 -11.57 -49.61 -4.43
CA HIS A 89 -11.84 -50.45 -5.60
C HIS A 89 -10.72 -51.46 -5.95
N ALA A 90 -9.57 -51.36 -5.27
CA ALA A 90 -8.39 -52.21 -5.50
C ALA A 90 -8.24 -53.35 -4.46
N VAL A 91 -9.23 -53.56 -3.59
CA VAL A 91 -9.35 -54.64 -2.60
C VAL A 91 -10.55 -55.51 -2.95
#